data_AF-A0A941R587-F1
#
_entry.id   AF-A0A941R587-F1
#
_cell.length_a   1.000
_cell.length_b   1.000
_cell.length_c   1.000
_cell.angle_alpha   90.00
_cell.angle_beta   90.00
_cell.angle_gamma   90.00
#
_symmetry.space_group_name_H-M   'P 1'
#
loop_
_entity.id
_entity.type
_entity.pdbx_description
1 polymer ?
#
loop_
_entity_poly.entity_id
_entity_poly.type
_entity_poly.pdbx_seq_one_letter_code
_entity_poly.pdbx_strand_id
1 'polypeptide(L)'
;MYRLNQSPLLIRLYVILSTMLIPCTGQAQAPTDSAATTEQSCSFGMAKGDPAHQCQVPIPTGCIIAKFPGTDKPWTTVSKAGRTFCTFDKKGTDWKTRITGQCTRCDSSHCTGQFMVRFECTKP
;
A
#
# COMPACT_ATOMS: atom_id res chain seq x y z
N MET A 1 26.63 43.02 -34.99
CA MET A 1 25.70 42.38 -34.02
C MET A 1 24.37 42.15 -34.71
N TYR A 2 24.09 40.93 -35.20
CA TYR A 2 22.81 40.58 -35.81
C TYR A 2 21.82 40.22 -34.70
N ARG A 3 20.78 41.03 -34.49
CA ARG A 3 19.65 40.65 -33.65
C ARG A 3 18.78 39.69 -34.45
N LEU A 4 18.87 38.39 -34.14
CA LEU A 4 17.88 37.40 -34.55
C LEU A 4 16.55 37.78 -33.93
N ASN A 5 15.64 38.32 -34.75
CA ASN A 5 14.27 38.63 -34.41
C ASN A 5 13.50 37.31 -34.20
N GLN A 6 13.51 36.78 -32.98
CA GLN A 6 12.75 35.60 -32.59
C GLN A 6 11.26 35.94 -32.59
N SER A 7 10.60 35.65 -33.71
CA SER A 7 9.16 35.81 -33.84
C SER A 7 8.46 34.78 -32.92
N PRO A 8 7.67 35.22 -31.92
CA PRO A 8 7.08 34.35 -30.89
C PRO A 8 6.12 33.30 -31.48
N LEU A 9 5.60 33.54 -32.69
CA LEU A 9 4.77 32.61 -33.46
C LEU A 9 5.53 31.35 -33.88
N LEU A 10 6.81 31.48 -34.27
CA LEU A 10 7.62 30.33 -34.70
C LEU A 10 7.99 29.42 -33.52
N ILE A 11 8.23 30.01 -32.34
CA ILE A 11 8.50 29.27 -31.11
C ILE A 11 7.25 28.47 -30.68
N ARG A 12 6.07 29.07 -30.77
CA ARG A 12 4.81 28.39 -30.42
C ARG A 12 4.50 27.22 -31.36
N LEU A 13 4.76 27.37 -32.66
CA LEU A 13 4.53 26.29 -33.62
C LEU A 13 5.46 25.09 -33.37
N TYR A 14 6.71 25.34 -32.97
CA TYR A 14 7.69 24.30 -32.69
C TYR A 14 7.38 23.48 -31.42
N VAL A 15 6.83 24.13 -30.38
CA VAL A 15 6.40 23.45 -29.13
C VAL A 15 5.17 22.58 -29.36
N ILE A 16 4.24 23.00 -30.22
CA ILE A 16 3.04 22.20 -30.54
C ILE A 16 3.43 20.97 -31.36
N LEU A 17 4.37 21.10 -32.31
CA LEU A 17 4.77 19.98 -33.17
C LEU A 17 5.56 18.89 -32.43
N SER A 18 6.28 19.25 -31.36
CA SER A 18 7.10 18.32 -30.57
C SER A 18 6.29 17.48 -29.57
N THR A 19 5.06 17.85 -29.25
CA THR A 19 4.22 17.11 -28.28
C THR A 19 3.42 15.95 -28.89
N MET A 20 3.37 15.84 -30.23
CA MET A 20 2.60 14.81 -30.94
C MET A 20 3.34 13.49 -31.17
N LEU A 21 4.62 13.36 -30.76
CA LEU A 21 5.48 12.22 -31.08
C LEU A 21 5.87 11.33 -29.88
N ILE A 22 5.13 11.38 -28.77
CA ILE A 22 5.38 10.48 -27.64
C ILE A 22 4.41 9.28 -27.71
N PRO A 23 4.81 8.13 -28.29
CA PRO A 23 4.05 6.90 -28.12
C PRO A 23 4.17 6.49 -26.65
N CYS A 24 3.14 6.79 -25.87
CA CYS A 24 2.97 6.23 -24.53
C CYS A 24 2.47 4.78 -24.68
N THR A 25 3.33 3.87 -25.13
CA THR A 25 3.09 2.43 -24.95
C THR A 25 3.41 2.08 -23.50
N GLY A 26 2.58 2.57 -22.58
CA GLY A 26 2.51 2.03 -21.24
C GLY A 26 1.87 0.65 -21.30
N GLN A 27 2.64 -0.38 -21.63
CA GLN A 27 2.19 -1.75 -21.40
C GLN A 27 2.05 -1.92 -19.88
N ALA A 28 0.82 -1.87 -19.39
CA ALA A 28 0.48 -2.36 -18.06
C ALA A 28 1.00 -3.81 -17.99
N GLN A 29 1.94 -4.07 -17.08
CA GLN A 29 2.43 -5.42 -16.85
C GLN A 29 1.23 -6.27 -16.43
N ALA A 30 0.96 -7.34 -17.17
CA ALA A 30 -0.05 -8.32 -16.76
C ALA A 30 0.29 -8.77 -15.33
N PRO A 31 -0.67 -8.75 -14.39
CA PRO A 31 -0.43 -9.25 -13.05
C PRO A 31 0.11 -10.67 -13.19
N THR A 32 1.30 -10.92 -12.64
CA THR A 32 1.80 -12.28 -12.41
C THR A 32 0.69 -13.04 -11.68
N ASP A 33 0.40 -14.29 -12.08
CA ASP A 33 -0.66 -15.21 -11.60
C ASP A 33 -0.73 -15.39 -10.07
N SER A 34 -0.87 -14.31 -9.32
CA SER A 34 -1.36 -14.32 -7.96
C SER A 34 -2.86 -14.46 -8.11
N ALA A 35 -3.35 -15.68 -7.87
CA ALA A 35 -4.78 -15.96 -7.73
C ALA A 35 -5.45 -14.79 -6.99
N ALA A 36 -6.61 -14.33 -7.47
CA ALA A 36 -7.30 -13.18 -6.89
C ALA A 36 -7.45 -13.36 -5.38
N THR A 37 -6.62 -12.66 -4.60
CA THR A 37 -6.65 -12.73 -3.14
C THR A 37 -7.58 -11.63 -2.63
N THR A 38 -8.39 -11.97 -1.63
CA THR A 38 -9.22 -10.98 -0.92
C THR A 38 -8.36 -10.29 0.10
N GLU A 39 -8.32 -8.96 0.10
CA GLU A 39 -7.56 -8.18 1.07
C GLU A 39 -8.48 -7.66 2.17
N GLN A 40 -8.08 -7.82 3.43
CA GLN A 40 -8.73 -7.19 4.57
C GLN A 40 -7.72 -6.35 5.35
N SER A 41 -8.22 -5.34 6.05
CA SER A 41 -7.35 -4.48 6.85
C SER A 41 -8.02 -3.96 8.11
N CYS A 42 -7.19 -3.58 9.07
CA CYS A 42 -7.58 -2.72 10.19
C CYS A 42 -6.60 -1.55 10.30
N SER A 43 -7.11 -0.39 10.72
CA SER A 43 -6.29 0.81 10.89
C SER A 43 -6.77 1.65 12.06
N PHE A 44 -5.87 2.45 12.61
CA PHE A 44 -6.17 3.41 13.67
C PHE A 44 -5.15 4.55 13.69
N GLY A 45 -5.55 5.66 14.30
CA GLY A 45 -4.68 6.78 14.64
C GLY A 45 -4.40 6.84 16.14
N MET A 46 -3.31 7.49 16.51
CA MET A 46 -2.91 7.76 17.89
C MET A 46 -2.41 9.20 18.01
N ALA A 47 -2.74 9.85 19.12
CA ALA A 47 -2.19 11.13 19.52
C ALA A 47 -0.86 10.95 20.29
N LYS A 48 -0.10 12.04 20.45
CA LYS A 48 1.14 12.03 21.21
C LYS A 48 0.92 11.53 22.63
N GLY A 49 1.67 10.50 23.00
CA GLY A 49 1.64 9.91 24.32
C GLY A 49 0.53 8.90 24.55
N ASP A 50 -0.30 8.62 23.54
CA ASP A 50 -1.23 7.49 23.60
C ASP A 50 -0.44 6.20 23.84
N PRO A 51 -0.97 5.29 24.68
CA PRO A 51 -0.33 4.02 24.98
C PRO A 51 -0.31 3.11 23.74
N ALA A 52 0.23 1.91 23.91
CA ALA A 52 0.14 0.89 22.85
C ALA A 52 -1.33 0.64 22.48
N HIS A 53 -1.58 0.48 21.17
CA HIS A 53 -2.91 0.28 20.63
C HIS A 53 -2.93 -0.92 19.69
N GLN A 54 -4.08 -1.60 19.61
CA GLN A 54 -4.23 -2.82 18.84
C GLN A 54 -5.52 -2.79 18.01
N CYS A 55 -5.52 -3.48 16.88
CA CYS A 55 -6.72 -3.74 16.10
C CYS A 55 -6.74 -5.18 15.58
N GLN A 56 -7.93 -5.67 15.26
CA GLN A 56 -8.12 -6.99 14.66
C GLN A 56 -8.40 -6.85 13.17
N VAL A 57 -7.65 -7.58 12.34
CA VAL A 57 -7.96 -7.71 10.91
C VAL A 57 -9.07 -8.76 10.79
N PRO A 58 -10.21 -8.43 10.18
CA PRO A 58 -11.30 -9.39 10.03
C PRO A 58 -10.88 -10.52 9.09
N ILE A 59 -11.24 -11.75 9.46
CA ILE A 59 -11.02 -12.95 8.65
C ILE A 59 -12.37 -13.29 8.00
N PRO A 60 -12.50 -13.19 6.66
CA PRO A 60 -13.76 -13.51 6.01
C PRO A 60 -14.05 -15.02 6.10
N THR A 61 -15.34 -15.36 6.23
CA THR A 61 -15.77 -16.75 6.34
C THR A 61 -15.38 -17.55 5.09
N GLY A 62 -14.85 -18.76 5.29
CA GLY A 62 -14.44 -19.65 4.19
C GLY A 62 -13.12 -19.24 3.52
N CYS A 63 -12.37 -18.32 4.12
CA CYS A 63 -11.07 -17.90 3.61
C CYS A 63 -9.93 -18.36 4.52
N ILE A 64 -8.79 -18.66 3.91
CA ILE A 64 -7.53 -18.92 4.60
C ILE A 64 -6.53 -17.82 4.27
N ILE A 65 -5.53 -17.63 5.12
CA ILE A 65 -4.49 -16.64 4.84
C ILE A 65 -3.70 -17.01 3.59
N ALA A 66 -3.56 -16.06 2.68
CA ALA A 66 -2.72 -16.23 1.51
C ALA A 66 -1.25 -16.23 1.94
N LYS A 67 -0.41 -16.95 1.19
CA LYS A 67 1.03 -16.98 1.43
C LYS A 67 1.77 -16.16 0.37
N PHE A 68 2.91 -15.61 0.73
CA PHE A 68 3.81 -15.01 -0.26
C PHE A 68 4.27 -16.11 -1.24
N PRO A 69 4.17 -15.90 -2.57
CA PRO A 69 4.52 -16.91 -3.56
C PRO A 69 5.91 -17.51 -3.33
N GLY A 70 5.99 -18.84 -3.31
CA GLY A 70 7.24 -19.58 -3.06
C GLY A 70 7.71 -19.60 -1.60
N THR A 71 6.89 -19.16 -0.63
CA THR A 71 7.23 -19.18 0.80
C THR A 71 6.05 -19.66 1.66
N ASP A 72 6.34 -20.05 2.91
CA ASP A 72 5.31 -20.29 3.92
C ASP A 72 4.92 -19.05 4.74
N LYS A 73 5.45 -17.88 4.38
CA LYS A 73 5.17 -16.65 5.11
C LYS A 73 3.78 -16.12 4.73
N PRO A 74 2.98 -15.67 5.70
CA PRO A 74 1.69 -15.08 5.41
C PRO A 74 1.87 -13.80 4.60
N TRP A 75 0.96 -13.57 3.67
CA TRP A 75 0.97 -12.39 2.83
C TRP A 75 0.36 -11.20 3.57
N THR A 76 1.23 -10.47 4.26
CA THR A 76 0.83 -9.36 5.11
C THR A 76 1.65 -8.10 4.84
N THR A 77 1.02 -6.95 5.02
CA THR A 77 1.67 -5.63 4.93
C THR A 77 1.36 -4.84 6.20
N VAL A 78 2.36 -4.14 6.74
CA VAL A 78 2.20 -3.21 7.85
C VAL A 78 2.64 -1.83 7.40
N SER A 79 1.75 -0.86 7.48
CA SER A 79 2.01 0.54 7.17
C SER A 79 1.91 1.38 8.44
N LYS A 80 2.78 2.38 8.58
CA LYS A 80 2.77 3.29 9.73
C LYS A 80 3.16 4.71 9.35
N ALA A 81 2.67 5.68 10.10
CA ALA A 81 3.15 7.05 10.07
C ALA A 81 3.52 7.54 11.48
N GLY A 82 4.44 8.50 11.56
CA GLY A 82 4.92 9.05 12.82
C GLY A 82 5.94 8.16 13.55
N ARG A 83 6.26 8.57 14.78
CA ARG A 83 7.20 7.90 15.68
C ARG A 83 6.45 6.89 16.56
N THR A 84 6.21 5.71 16.00
CA THR A 84 5.71 4.52 16.68
C THR A 84 6.30 3.29 15.98
N PHE A 85 6.26 2.12 16.64
CA PHE A 85 6.61 0.84 16.07
C PHE A 85 5.35 -0.03 15.94
N CYS A 86 5.07 -0.53 14.74
CA CYS A 86 3.88 -1.34 14.46
C CYS A 86 4.30 -2.72 13.94
N THR A 87 3.64 -3.78 14.44
CA THR A 87 3.89 -5.16 14.05
C THR A 87 2.66 -6.03 14.32
N PHE A 88 2.58 -7.20 13.70
CA PHE A 88 1.60 -8.21 14.11
C PHE A 88 2.02 -8.81 15.45
N ASP A 89 1.07 -8.93 16.38
CA ASP A 89 1.33 -9.52 17.70
C ASP A 89 1.64 -11.02 17.53
N LYS A 90 2.89 -11.41 17.77
CA LYS A 90 3.36 -12.79 17.64
C LYS A 90 2.68 -13.78 18.59
N LYS A 91 2.19 -13.30 19.74
CA LYS A 91 1.52 -14.13 20.76
C LYS A 91 0.01 -14.05 20.65
N GLY A 92 -0.51 -12.87 20.29
CA GLY A 92 -1.95 -12.61 20.15
C GLY A 92 -2.55 -13.10 18.84
N THR A 93 -1.73 -13.25 17.79
CA THR A 93 -2.17 -13.64 16.44
C THR A 93 -2.20 -15.16 16.26
N ASP A 94 -3.39 -15.67 15.98
CA ASP A 94 -3.64 -16.96 15.32
C ASP A 94 -4.12 -16.67 13.89
N TRP A 95 -3.31 -17.03 12.90
CA TRP A 95 -3.58 -16.73 11.50
C TRP A 95 -4.87 -17.37 10.93
N LYS A 96 -5.52 -18.28 11.67
CA LYS A 96 -6.79 -18.88 11.28
C LYS A 96 -7.99 -18.20 11.95
N THR A 97 -7.84 -17.77 13.21
CA THR A 97 -8.99 -17.35 14.02
C THR A 97 -8.92 -15.91 14.51
N ARG A 98 -7.73 -15.32 14.63
CA ARG A 98 -7.57 -13.97 15.18
C ARG A 98 -6.27 -13.34 14.73
N ILE A 99 -6.34 -12.29 13.91
CA ILE A 99 -5.17 -11.55 13.46
C ILE A 99 -5.10 -10.21 14.17
N THR A 100 -4.04 -9.99 14.96
CA THR A 100 -3.91 -8.79 15.79
C THR A 100 -2.73 -7.94 15.32
N GLY A 101 -3.02 -6.76 14.82
CA GLY A 101 -2.04 -5.70 14.61
C GLY A 101 -1.86 -4.88 15.88
N GLN A 102 -0.63 -4.52 16.20
CA GLN A 102 -0.33 -3.67 17.35
C GLN A 102 0.71 -2.62 17.03
N CYS A 103 0.55 -1.44 17.64
CA CYS A 103 1.56 -0.40 17.65
C CYS A 103 1.95 -0.04 19.08
N THR A 104 3.22 0.33 19.29
CA THR A 104 3.71 0.87 20.55
C THR A 104 3.19 2.29 20.79
N ARG A 105 3.51 2.86 21.95
CA ARG A 105 3.28 4.27 22.28
C ARG A 105 3.67 5.21 21.12
N CYS A 106 2.91 6.28 20.95
CA CYS A 106 3.18 7.33 19.95
C CYS A 106 4.04 8.46 20.54
N ASP A 107 5.18 8.75 19.92
CA ASP A 107 6.12 9.79 20.35
C ASP A 107 6.07 11.07 19.49
N SER A 108 5.28 11.08 18.40
CA SER A 108 5.02 12.25 17.56
C SER A 108 3.63 12.85 17.81
N SER A 109 3.33 14.02 17.22
CA SER A 109 2.02 14.66 17.34
C SER A 109 0.88 13.72 16.94
N HIS A 110 1.07 13.01 15.83
CA HIS A 110 0.17 11.98 15.33
C HIS A 110 0.97 10.75 14.91
N CYS A 111 0.41 9.59 15.17
CA CYS A 111 0.86 8.32 14.61
C CYS A 111 -0.31 7.60 13.97
N THR A 112 -0.03 6.73 13.01
CA THR A 112 -1.03 5.82 12.44
C THR A 112 -0.45 4.43 12.30
N GLY A 113 -1.32 3.43 12.38
CA GLY A 113 -1.03 2.03 12.06
C GLY A 113 -2.08 1.48 11.13
N GLN A 114 -1.65 0.72 10.13
CA GLN A 114 -2.53 -0.05 9.25
C GLN A 114 -1.92 -1.43 9.01
N PHE A 115 -2.76 -2.45 9.14
CA PHE A 115 -2.40 -3.85 9.01
C PHE A 115 -3.27 -4.46 7.93
N MET A 116 -2.64 -4.99 6.89
CA MET A 116 -3.32 -5.56 5.73
C MET A 116 -2.92 -7.02 5.58
N VAL A 117 -3.91 -7.87 5.32
CA VAL A 117 -3.71 -9.30 5.13
C VAL A 117 -4.48 -9.74 3.90
N ARG A 118 -3.82 -10.55 3.07
CA ARG A 118 -4.44 -11.19 1.92
C ARG A 118 -4.90 -12.59 2.27
N PHE A 119 -6.04 -12.97 1.71
CA PHE A 119 -6.71 -14.23 1.94
C PHE A 119 -7.01 -14.93 0.61
N GLU A 120 -6.86 -16.24 0.62
CA GLU A 120 -7.36 -17.13 -0.43
C GLU A 120 -8.73 -17.63 0.02
N CYS A 121 -9.76 -17.14 -0.65
CA CYS A 121 -11.14 -17.57 -0.40
C CYS A 121 -11.50 -18.61 -1.44
N THR A 122 -11.99 -19.77 -1.01
CA THR A 122 -12.72 -20.63 -1.93
C THR A 122 -13.94 -19.86 -2.39
N LYS A 123 -14.08 -19.66 -3.70
CA LYS A 123 -15.30 -19.09 -4.28
C LYS A 123 -16.49 -19.91 -3.75
N PRO A 124 -17.59 -19.26 -3.33
CA PRO A 124 -18.83 -19.98 -3.10
C PRO A 124 -19.32 -20.66 -4.38
#